data_AF-A0A7Y1TBC4-F1
#
_entry.id   AF-A0A7Y1TBC4-F1
#
_cell.length_a   1.000
_cell.length_b   1.000
_cell.length_c   1.000
_cell.angle_alpha   90.00
_cell.angle_beta   90.00
_cell.angle_gamma   90.00
#
_symmetry.space_group_name_H-M   'P 1'
#
loop_
_entity.id
_entity.type
_entity.pdbx_description
1 polymer ?
#
loop_
_entity_poly.entity_id
_entity_poly.type
_entity_poly.pdbx_seq_one_letter_code
_entity_poly.pdbx_strand_id
1 'polypeptide(L)' 'MKTNPFKLSLTPIRQGLPTGTPGELDVLLRLSAPAKAPGGAKRAPLNLALVIDRSGSMSGAPLEEAKRCASFVIDNL' A
#
# COMPACT_ATOMS: atom_id res chain seq x y z
N MET A 1 16.49 -6.32 19.46
CA MET A 1 15.10 -6.22 18.95
C MET A 1 15.09 -5.22 17.79
N LYS A 2 14.60 -5.60 16.60
CA LYS A 2 14.43 -4.65 15.50
C LYS A 2 13.23 -3.75 15.82
N THR A 3 13.44 -2.45 15.95
CA THR A 3 12.37 -1.47 16.16
C THR A 3 11.48 -1.40 14.93
N ASN A 4 10.17 -1.52 15.11
CA ASN A 4 9.19 -1.36 14.04
C ASN A 4 9.24 0.10 13.53
N PRO A 5 9.57 0.36 12.25
CA PRO A 5 9.71 1.72 11.75
C PRO A 5 8.37 2.42 11.49
N PHE A 6 7.26 1.68 11.54
CA PHE A 6 5.94 2.23 11.28
C PHE A 6 5.37 2.97 12.51
N LYS A 7 4.81 4.15 12.31
CA LYS A 7 4.05 4.88 13.32
C LYS A 7 2.58 4.45 13.26
N LEU A 8 2.02 4.08 14.40
CA LEU A 8 0.61 3.78 14.57
C LEU A 8 -0.07 4.93 15.31
N SER A 9 -1.20 5.42 14.81
CA SER A 9 -2.07 6.36 15.55
C SER A 9 -3.51 5.88 15.54
N LEU A 10 -4.16 5.99 16.69
CA LEU A 10 -5.56 5.65 16.91
C LEU A 10 -6.34 6.93 17.18
N THR A 11 -7.40 7.18 16.43
CA THR A 11 -8.26 8.35 16.62
C THR A 11 -9.71 7.89 16.76
N PRO A 12 -10.33 8.03 17.93
CA PRO A 12 -11.70 7.61 18.11
C PRO A 12 -12.66 8.58 17.41
N ILE A 13 -13.79 8.07 16.92
CA ILE A 13 -14.83 8.91 16.28
C ILE A 13 -15.51 9.85 17.29
N ARG A 14 -15.53 9.45 18.57
CA ARG A 14 -16.09 10.21 19.70
C ARG A 14 -15.04 10.28 20.81
N GLN A 15 -15.07 11.35 21.60
CA GLN A 15 -14.04 11.58 22.63
C GLN A 15 -14.17 10.68 23.87
N GLY A 16 -15.19 9.82 23.95
CA GLY A 16 -15.34 8.87 25.05
C GLY A 16 -16.63 8.04 24.97
N LEU A 17 -16.77 7.14 25.95
CA LEU A 17 -17.97 6.34 26.17
C LEU A 17 -18.62 6.73 27.52
N PRO A 18 -19.95 6.62 27.65
CA PRO A 18 -20.61 6.81 28.93
C PRO A 18 -20.13 5.77 29.96
N THR A 19 -19.96 6.22 31.21
CA THR A 19 -19.51 5.34 32.30
C THR A 19 -20.64 4.42 32.75
N GLY A 20 -20.32 3.15 33.00
CA GLY A 20 -21.27 2.18 33.57
C GLY A 20 -22.20 1.51 32.56
N THR A 21 -22.08 1.82 31.27
CA THR A 21 -22.84 1.17 30.18
C THR A 21 -21.89 0.51 29.19
N PRO A 22 -22.14 -0.74 28.78
CA PRO A 22 -21.46 -1.32 27.63
C PRO A 22 -21.66 -0.44 26.40
N GLY A 23 -20.57 -0.17 25.68
CA GLY A 23 -20.60 0.67 24.48
C GLY A 23 -19.47 0.31 23.54
N GLU A 24 -19.71 0.55 22.25
CA GLU A 24 -18.72 0.36 21.20
C GLU A 24 -18.12 1.72 20.82
N LEU A 25 -16.82 1.74 20.59
CA LEU A 25 -16.10 2.93 20.15
C LEU A 25 -15.38 2.62 18.84
N ASP A 26 -15.86 3.22 17.75
CA ASP A 26 -15.16 3.14 16.48
C ASP A 26 -13.89 3.97 16.52
N VAL A 27 -12.79 3.37 16.06
CA VAL A 27 -11.46 3.99 16.07
C VAL A 27 -10.87 3.93 14.67
N LEU A 28 -10.41 5.08 14.18
CA LEU A 28 -9.59 5.15 12.99
C LEU A 28 -8.16 4.73 13.35
N LEU A 29 -7.73 3.59 12.85
CA LEU A 29 -6.34 3.16 12.88
C LEU A 29 -5.61 3.69 11.65
N ARG A 30 -4.51 4.42 11.88
CA ARG A 30 -3.61 4.88 10.81
C ARG A 30 -2.23 4.29 11.04
N LEU A 31 -1.75 3.58 10.02
CA LEU A 31 -0.37 3.10 9.92
C LEU A 31 0.39 4.02 8.97
N SER A 32 1.54 4.54 9.39
CA SER A 32 2.37 5.43 8.57
C SER A 32 3.80 4.92 8.50
N ALA A 33 4.29 4.74 7.28
CA ALA A 33 5.70 4.46 7.02
C ALA A 33 6.55 5.73 7.23
N PRO A 34 7.83 5.59 7.62
CA PRO A 34 8.74 6.72 7.61
C PRO A 34 8.97 7.18 6.16
N ALA A 35 9.22 8.48 5.97
CA ALA A 35 9.44 9.07 4.64
C ALA A 35 10.65 8.46 3.90
N LYS A 36 11.62 7.91 4.64
CA LYS A 36 12.78 7.21 4.09
C LYS A 36 12.91 5.87 4.80
N ALA A 37 13.20 4.81 4.02
CA ALA A 37 13.53 3.51 4.60
C ALA A 37 14.72 3.67 5.57
N PRO A 38 14.62 3.18 6.82
CA PRO A 38 15.73 3.24 7.76
C PRO A 38 16.97 2.54 7.17
N GLY A 39 18.12 3.21 7.21
CA GLY A 39 19.41 2.60 6.87
C GLY A 39 19.64 2.23 5.41
N GLY A 40 18.90 2.81 4.46
CA GLY A 40 19.08 2.46 3.03
C GLY A 40 18.72 1.01 2.73
N ALA A 41 17.82 0.42 3.54
CA ALA A 41 17.37 -0.94 3.38
C ALA A 41 16.95 -1.21 1.93
N LYS A 42 17.61 -2.18 1.29
CA LYS A 42 17.22 -2.65 -0.04
C LYS A 42 15.78 -3.11 0.03
N ARG A 43 14.99 -2.76 -0.99
CA ARG A 43 13.61 -3.21 -1.14
C ARG A 43 13.59 -4.73 -1.01
N ALA A 44 12.68 -5.25 -0.18
CA ALA A 44 12.51 -6.69 -0.10
C ALA A 44 12.15 -7.22 -1.49
N PRO A 45 12.70 -8.37 -1.93
CA PRO A 45 12.33 -8.95 -3.21
C PRO A 45 10.82 -9.22 -3.22
N LEU A 46 10.13 -8.74 -4.26
CA LEU A 46 8.70 -8.93 -4.44
C LEU A 46 8.48 -9.93 -5.58
N ASN A 47 7.58 -10.89 -5.37
CA ASN A 47 7.09 -11.75 -6.44
C ASN A 47 5.94 -11.03 -7.14
N LEU A 48 6.25 -10.29 -8.19
CA LEU A 48 5.26 -9.52 -8.95
C LEU A 48 4.84 -10.27 -10.21
N ALA A 49 3.55 -10.19 -10.54
CA ALA A 49 3.00 -10.68 -11.79
C ALA A 49 2.26 -9.54 -12.49
N LEU A 50 2.60 -9.32 -13.77
CA LEU A 50 1.91 -8.35 -14.63
C LEU A 50 0.98 -9.13 -15.56
N VAL A 51 -0.32 -8.82 -15.48
CA VAL A 51 -1.34 -9.41 -16.35
C VAL A 51 -1.86 -8.33 -17.28
N ILE A 52 -1.61 -8.48 -18.57
CA ILE A 52 -2.02 -7.53 -19.60
C ILE A 52 -3.25 -8.07 -20.32
N ASP A 53 -4.32 -7.29 -20.35
CA ASP A 53 -5.50 -7.64 -21.14
C ASP A 53 -5.16 -7.64 -22.64
N ARG A 54 -5.61 -8.68 -23.34
CA ARG A 54 -5.45 -8.88 -24.79
C ARG A 54 -6.79 -8.98 -25.53
N SER A 55 -7.85 -8.43 -24.94
CA SER A 55 -9.17 -8.30 -25.55
C SER A 55 -9.11 -7.53 -26.87
N GLY A 56 -10.16 -7.64 -27.70
CA GLY A 56 -10.20 -7.01 -29.02
C GLY A 56 -9.96 -5.49 -28.99
N SER A 57 -10.47 -4.80 -27.98
CA SER A 57 -10.26 -3.36 -27.77
C SER A 57 -8.82 -2.97 -27.44
N MET A 58 -7.99 -3.92 -27.00
CA MET A 58 -6.58 -3.67 -26.72
C MET A 58 -5.71 -3.75 -27.97
N SER A 59 -6.27 -4.19 -29.11
CA SER A 59 -5.50 -4.38 -30.35
C SER A 59 -4.83 -3.08 -30.82
N GLY A 60 -3.57 -3.18 -31.24
CA GLY A 60 -2.80 -2.06 -31.74
C GLY A 60 -2.17 -1.23 -30.61
N ALA A 61 -2.34 0.09 -30.67
CA ALA A 61 -1.63 1.03 -29.80
C ALA A 61 -1.79 0.77 -28.29
N PRO A 62 -2.97 0.40 -27.74
CA PRO A 62 -3.11 0.17 -26.31
C PRO A 62 -2.25 -0.99 -25.80
N LEU A 63 -2.19 -2.11 -26.54
CA LEU A 63 -1.37 -3.25 -26.16
C LEU A 63 0.13 -2.94 -26.27
N GLU A 64 0.56 -2.20 -27.29
CA GLU A 64 1.97 -1.79 -27.43
C GLU A 64 2.40 -0.81 -26.32
N GLU A 65 1.52 0.10 -25.92
CA GLU A 65 1.72 0.96 -24.75
C GLU A 65 1.83 0.16 -23.45
N ALA A 66 0.91 -0.80 -23.24
CA ALA A 66 0.92 -1.65 -22.06
C ALA A 66 2.23 -2.46 -21.93
N LYS A 67 2.74 -2.99 -23.05
CA LYS A 67 4.05 -3.66 -23.09
C LYS A 67 5.19 -2.71 -22.71
N ARG A 68 5.22 -1.50 -23.28
CA ARG A 68 6.28 -0.51 -22.98
C ARG A 68 6.27 -0.11 -21.51
N CYS A 69 5.09 0.14 -20.94
CA CYS A 69 4.94 0.42 -19.52
C CYS A 69 5.36 -0.77 -18.65
N ALA A 70 5.03 -1.99 -19.04
CA ALA A 70 5.44 -3.19 -18.33
C ALA A 70 6.97 -3.35 -18.32
N SER A 71 7.65 -3.11 -19.45
CA SER A 71 9.11 -3.06 -19.52
C SER A 71 9.70 -2.02 -18.57
N PHE A 72 9.15 -0.80 -18.57
CA PHE A 72 9.58 0.25 -17.64
C PHE A 72 9.45 -0.18 -16.17
N VAL A 73 8.36 -0.86 -15.80
CA VAL A 73 8.18 -1.38 -14.43
C VAL A 73 9.30 -2.38 -14.11
N ILE A 74 9.55 -3.35 -14.98
CA ILE A 74 10.58 -4.38 -14.80
C ILE A 74 11.97 -3.75 -14.62
N ASP A 75 12.31 -2.74 -15.42
CA ASP A 75 13.61 -2.07 -15.36
C ASP A 75 13.82 -1.23 -14.08
N ASN A 76 12.74 -0.90 -13.36
CA ASN A 76 12.75 -0.05 -12.16
C ASN A 76 12.35 -0.80 -10.86
N LEU A 77 12.35 -2.13 -10.86
CA LEU A 77 12.12 -2.94 -9.65
C LEU A 77 13.32 -2.95 -8.70
#